data_AF-A0A7C1DKV2-F1
#
_entry.id   AF-A0A7C1DKV2-F1
#
_cell.length_a   1.000
_cell.length_b   1.000
_cell.length_c   1.000
_cell.angle_alpha   90.00
_cell.angle_beta   90.00
_cell.angle_gamma   90.00
#
_symmetry.space_group_name_H-M   'P 1'
#
loop_
_entity.id
_entity.type
_entity.pdbx_description
1 polymer ?
#
loop_
_entity_poly.entity_id
_entity_poly.type
_entity_poly.pdbx_seq_one_letter_code
_entity_poly.pdbx_strand_id
1 'polypeptide(L)' 'MKTLAIPRFNKADGVHTYLTDLSRQCHAAAEKNDDARVAELEAEIDEAAASLWGITATELKAIQNALREM' A
#
# COMPACT_ATOMS: atom_id res chain seq x y z
N MET A 1 8.44 18.96 13.13
CA MET A 1 7.94 17.57 13.04
C MET A 1 6.69 17.62 12.16
N LYS A 2 6.69 17.01 10.97
CA LYS A 2 5.52 17.00 10.07
C LYS A 2 4.53 15.96 10.57
N THR A 3 3.24 16.28 10.57
CA THR A 3 2.16 15.36 10.89
C THR A 3 1.79 14.56 9.65
N LEU A 4 1.56 13.24 9.80
CA LEU A 4 1.04 12.38 8.75
C LEU A 4 -0.45 12.17 8.99
N ALA A 5 -1.28 12.43 7.98
CA ALA A 5 -2.71 12.17 8.05
C ALA A 5 -2.95 10.67 7.82
N ILE A 6 -3.10 9.91 8.91
CA ILE A 6 -3.37 8.48 8.87
C ILE A 6 -4.87 8.26 9.14
N PRO A 7 -5.65 7.69 8.21
CA PRO A 7 -7.04 7.34 8.44
C PRO A 7 -7.19 6.41 9.64
N ARG A 8 -8.17 6.68 10.50
CA ARG A 8 -8.48 5.80 11.63
C ARG A 8 -9.01 4.48 11.07
N PHE A 9 -8.43 3.36 11.51
CA PHE A 9 -8.84 2.03 11.08
C PHE A 9 -10.35 1.80 11.24
N ASN A 10 -10.97 1.29 10.18
CA ASN A 10 -12.38 0.91 10.16
C ASN A 10 -12.53 -0.56 9.73
N LYS A 11 -12.87 -1.44 10.67
CA LYS A 11 -13.08 -2.87 10.39
C LYS A 11 -14.27 -3.18 9.46
N ALA A 12 -15.20 -2.25 9.31
CA ALA A 12 -16.35 -2.40 8.42
C ALA A 12 -16.03 -1.95 6.99
N ASP A 13 -14.88 -1.31 6.79
CA ASP A 13 -14.41 -0.89 5.47
C ASP A 13 -13.58 -2.01 4.84
N GLY A 14 -14.02 -2.45 3.65
CA GLY A 14 -13.38 -3.51 2.90
C GLY A 14 -11.91 -3.22 2.58
N VAL A 15 -11.58 -1.96 2.25
CA VAL A 15 -10.22 -1.56 1.88
C VAL A 15 -9.27 -1.69 3.07
N HIS A 16 -9.71 -1.26 4.27
CA HIS A 16 -8.92 -1.43 5.49
C HIS A 16 -8.65 -2.90 5.81
N THR A 17 -9.67 -3.77 5.65
CA THR A 17 -9.48 -5.21 5.88
C THR A 17 -8.61 -5.86 4.80
N TYR A 18 -8.71 -5.40 3.55
CA TYR A 18 -7.91 -5.89 2.44
C TYR A 18 -6.43 -5.54 2.62
N LEU A 19 -6.11 -4.30 2.98
CA LEU A 19 -4.73 -3.88 3.32
C LEU A 19 -4.12 -4.71 4.46
N THR A 20 -4.94 -5.07 5.45
CA THR A 20 -4.48 -5.94 6.55
C THR A 20 -4.11 -7.33 6.04
N ASP A 21 -4.84 -7.84 5.04
CA ASP A 21 -4.56 -9.14 4.46
C ASP A 21 -3.33 -9.12 3.55
N LEU A 22 -3.21 -8.12 2.68
CA LEU A 22 -2.02 -7.90 1.86
C LEU A 22 -0.76 -7.78 2.71
N SER A 23 -0.82 -7.03 3.82
CA SER A 23 0.30 -6.91 4.76
C SER A 23 0.71 -8.27 5.33
N ARG A 24 -0.24 -9.12 5.73
CA ARG A 24 0.08 -10.50 6.18
C ARG A 24 0.75 -11.32 5.09
N GLN A 25 0.25 -11.22 3.85
CA GLN A 25 0.85 -11.92 2.71
C GLN A 25 2.26 -11.43 2.41
N CYS A 26 2.53 -10.11 2.50
CA CYS A 26 3.87 -9.55 2.33
C CYS A 26 4.85 -10.12 3.35
N HIS A 27 4.47 -10.16 4.63
CA HIS A 27 5.33 -10.74 5.67
C HIS A 27 5.60 -12.22 5.42
N ALA A 28 4.60 -13.00 5.01
CA ALA A 28 4.76 -14.41 4.69
C ALA A 28 5.64 -14.64 3.44
N ALA A 29 5.62 -13.74 2.45
CA ALA A 29 6.48 -13.80 1.26
C ALA A 29 7.92 -13.39 1.61
N ALA A 30 8.10 -12.34 2.42
CA ALA A 30 9.39 -11.88 2.91
C ALA A 30 10.11 -12.95 3.76
N GLU A 31 9.38 -13.67 4.62
CA GLU A 31 9.91 -14.81 5.38
C GLU A 31 10.47 -15.93 4.48
N LYS A 32 9.97 -16.04 3.26
CA LYS A 32 10.41 -17.01 2.25
C LYS A 32 11.49 -16.45 1.30
N ASN A 33 11.89 -15.18 1.47
CA ASN A 33 12.77 -14.45 0.54
C ASN A 33 12.20 -14.43 -0.90
N ASP A 34 10.88 -14.38 -1.02
CA ASP A 34 10.19 -14.27 -2.31
C ASP A 34 9.99 -12.80 -2.69
N ASP A 35 11.08 -12.15 -3.08
CA ASP A 35 11.10 -10.71 -3.37
C ASP A 35 10.19 -10.33 -4.54
N ALA A 36 10.00 -11.24 -5.50
CA ALA A 36 9.07 -11.04 -6.61
C ALA A 36 7.63 -10.95 -6.11
N ARG A 37 7.24 -11.87 -5.23
CA ARG A 37 5.90 -11.84 -4.63
C ARG A 37 5.71 -10.64 -3.70
N VAL A 38 6.74 -10.24 -2.96
CA VAL A 38 6.68 -9.01 -2.15
C VAL A 38 6.41 -7.80 -3.03
N ALA A 39 7.14 -7.65 -4.15
CA ALA A 39 6.96 -6.52 -5.06
C ALA A 39 5.56 -6.46 -5.68
N GLU A 40 4.98 -7.61 -6.03
CA GLU A 40 3.58 -7.69 -6.50
C GLU A 40 2.60 -7.22 -5.44
N LEU A 41 2.73 -7.72 -4.21
CA LEU A 41 1.84 -7.37 -3.10
C LEU A 41 1.99 -5.90 -2.69
N GLU A 42 3.20 -5.35 -2.72
CA GLU A 42 3.44 -3.93 -2.47
C GLU A 42 2.76 -3.04 -3.52
N ALA A 43 2.75 -3.45 -4.79
CA ALA A 43 2.00 -2.74 -5.83
C ALA A 43 0.48 -2.76 -5.56
N GLU A 44 -0.06 -3.88 -5.06
CA GLU A 44 -1.47 -3.94 -4.64
C GLU A 44 -1.76 -3.08 -3.40
N ILE A 45 -0.81 -3.00 -2.46
CA ILE A 45 -0.89 -2.13 -1.29
C ILE A 45 -0.95 -0.65 -1.72
N ASP A 46 -0.12 -0.23 -2.67
CA ASP A 46 -0.10 1.13 -3.21
C ASP A 46 -1.48 1.55 -3.73
N GLU A 47 -2.14 0.69 -4.51
CA GLU A 47 -3.48 0.95 -5.06
C GLU A 47 -4.55 0.99 -3.97
N ALA A 48 -4.52 0.04 -3.03
CA ALA A 48 -5.48 0.00 -1.92
C ALA A 48 -5.30 1.19 -0.96
N ALA A 49 -4.06 1.61 -0.71
CA ALA A 49 -3.76 2.82 0.03
C ALA A 49 -4.23 4.06 -0.74
N ALA A 50 -3.98 4.17 -2.04
CA ALA A 50 -4.47 5.30 -2.82
C ALA A 50 -5.98 5.51 -2.67
N SER A 51 -6.76 4.43 -2.65
CA SER A 51 -8.20 4.48 -2.38
C SER A 51 -8.54 5.07 -0.99
N LEU A 52 -7.83 4.71 0.07
CA LEU A 52 -8.06 5.26 1.42
C LEU A 52 -7.76 6.76 1.53
N TRP A 53 -6.78 7.25 0.78
CA TRP A 53 -6.39 8.66 0.76
C TRP A 53 -7.09 9.48 -0.33
N GLY A 54 -7.97 8.86 -1.13
CA GLY A 54 -8.64 9.53 -2.25
C GLY A 54 -7.68 9.96 -3.36
N ILE A 55 -6.55 9.28 -3.48
CA ILE A 55 -5.54 9.50 -4.51
C ILE A 55 -5.98 8.78 -5.78
N THR A 56 -5.98 9.50 -6.90
CA THR A 56 -6.32 8.93 -8.21
C THR A 56 -5.15 8.10 -8.78
N ALA A 57 -5.43 7.20 -9.72
CA ALA A 57 -4.39 6.42 -10.38
C ALA A 57 -3.31 7.29 -11.06
N THR A 58 -3.68 8.45 -11.61
CA THR A 58 -2.73 9.40 -12.20
C THR A 58 -1.82 10.03 -11.14
N GLU A 59 -2.37 10.42 -9.99
CA GLU A 59 -1.59 10.97 -8.88
C GLU A 59 -0.70 9.90 -8.25
N LEU A 60 -1.20 8.67 -8.07
CA LEU A 60 -0.40 7.54 -7.60
C LEU A 60 0.80 7.29 -8.53
N LYS A 61 0.58 7.29 -9.85
CA LYS A 61 1.66 7.14 -10.82
C LYS A 61 2.70 8.27 -10.72
N ALA A 62 2.25 9.50 -10.51
CA ALA A 62 3.14 10.65 -10.32
C ALA A 62 3.98 10.51 -9.05
N ILE A 63 3.38 10.06 -7.93
CA ILE A 63 4.08 9.77 -6.67
C ILE A 63 5.15 8.69 -6.87
N GLN A 64 4.77 7.57 -7.51
CA GLN A 64 5.69 6.47 -7.80
C GLN A 64 6.85 6.88 -8.69
N ASN A 65 6.61 7.71 -9.70
CA ASN A 65 7.67 8.22 -10.57
C ASN A 65 8.63 9.13 -9.79
N ALA A 66 8.10 10.06 -8.98
CA ALA A 66 8.92 10.96 -8.18
C ALA A 66 9.81 10.20 -7.17
N LEU A 67 9.31 9.10 -6.59
CA LEU A 67 10.09 8.24 -5.68
C LEU A 67 11.22 7.47 -6.38
N ARG A 68 11.08 7.15 -7.67
CA ARG A 68 12.14 6.47 -8.45
C ARG A 68 13.25 7.41 -8.89
N GLU A 69 12.99 8.71 -8.92
CA GLU A 69 13.95 9.75 -9.35
C GLU A 69 14.78 10.32 -8.18
N MET A 70 14.52 9.87 -6.94
CA MET A 70 15.30 10.21 -5.74
C MET A 70 16.47 9.25 -5.52
#